data_AF-A0A2S4YY63-F1
#
_entry.id   AF-A0A2S4YY63-F1
#
_cell.length_a   1.000
_cell.length_b   1.000
_cell.length_c   1.000
_cell.angle_alpha   90.00
_cell.angle_beta   90.00
_cell.angle_gamma   90.00
#
_symmetry.space_group_name_H-M   'P 1'
#
loop_
_entity.id
_entity.type
_entity.pdbx_description
1 polymer ?
#
loop_
_entity_poly.entity_id
_entity_poly.type
_entity_poly.pdbx_seq_one_letter_code
_entity_poly.pdbx_strand_id
1 'polypeptide(L)'
;MTAAEADMTPSVATPEGSPVRLTADSSEAGVELTWSPVTDATGYQVYRWNPDTKAYEKLAAVTGTSYEDTGAAKGTTHFYWVTAGYADGTESAPGGAWVALAP
;
A
#
# COMPACT_ATOMS: atom_id res chain seq x y z
N MET A 1 -15.11 9.09 -31.94
CA MET A 1 -14.07 9.63 -31.04
C MET A 1 -14.45 9.24 -29.64
N THR A 2 -13.63 8.41 -29.00
CA THR A 2 -13.62 8.29 -27.55
C THR A 2 -12.21 7.85 -27.20
N ALA A 3 -11.45 8.77 -26.62
CA ALA A 3 -10.14 8.48 -26.10
C ALA A 3 -10.31 7.33 -25.10
N ALA A 4 -9.59 6.23 -25.33
CA ALA A 4 -9.29 5.30 -24.25
C ALA A 4 -8.36 6.07 -23.32
N GLU A 5 -8.95 6.78 -22.36
CA GLU A 5 -8.22 7.29 -21.21
C GLU A 5 -7.53 6.07 -20.61
N ALA A 6 -6.20 6.03 -20.71
CA ALA A 6 -5.41 5.00 -20.07
C ALA A 6 -5.71 5.13 -18.58
N ASP A 7 -6.59 4.27 -18.08
CA ASP A 7 -7.00 4.14 -16.69
C ASP A 7 -5.74 3.71 -15.90
N MET A 8 -4.89 4.69 -15.62
CA MET A 8 -3.66 4.58 -14.84
C MET A 8 -3.96 4.59 -13.35
N THR A 9 -5.24 4.64 -12.97
CA THR A 9 -5.71 4.34 -11.63
C THR A 9 -5.65 2.82 -11.45
N PRO A 10 -4.66 2.27 -10.74
CA PRO A 10 -4.74 0.87 -10.33
C PRO A 10 -6.06 0.71 -9.57
N SER A 11 -6.97 -0.10 -10.13
CA SER A 11 -8.19 -0.52 -9.48
C SER A 11 -7.85 -1.48 -8.34
N VAL A 12 -7.15 -1.00 -7.31
CA VAL A 12 -6.88 -1.81 -6.13
C VAL A 12 -8.12 -1.82 -5.27
N ALA A 13 -9.04 -2.70 -5.65
CA ALA A 13 -9.94 -3.28 -4.68
C ALA A 13 -9.08 -4.07 -3.69
N THR A 14 -9.22 -3.79 -2.40
CA THR A 14 -8.72 -4.72 -1.39
C THR A 14 -9.40 -6.06 -1.65
N PRO A 15 -8.65 -7.17 -1.85
CA PRO A 15 -9.23 -8.49 -2.06
C PRO A 15 -10.25 -8.79 -0.96
N GLU A 16 -11.44 -9.25 -1.35
CA GLU A 16 -12.46 -9.67 -0.39
C GLU A 16 -11.89 -10.79 0.49
N GLY A 17 -11.82 -10.54 1.81
CA GLY A 17 -11.23 -11.47 2.78
C GLY A 17 -9.79 -11.15 3.21
N SER A 18 -9.20 -10.05 2.74
CA SER A 18 -7.88 -9.63 3.25
C SER A 18 -7.94 -9.39 4.76
N PRO A 19 -7.03 -9.97 5.57
CA PRO A 19 -7.02 -9.73 7.02
C PRO A 19 -6.39 -8.36 7.34
N VAL A 20 -5.55 -7.84 6.44
CA VAL A 20 -4.94 -6.53 6.56
C VAL A 20 -5.95 -5.45 6.16
N ARG A 21 -6.30 -4.57 7.10
CA ARG A 21 -7.00 -3.32 6.81
C ARG A 21 -5.95 -2.23 6.75
N LEU A 22 -5.57 -1.79 5.55
CA LEU A 22 -4.62 -0.71 5.35
C LEU A 22 -5.36 0.62 5.25
N THR A 23 -4.79 1.65 5.85
CA THR A 23 -5.21 3.04 5.77
C THR A 23 -3.98 3.87 5.42
N ALA A 24 -4.17 4.82 4.51
CA ALA A 24 -3.12 5.71 4.03
C ALA A 24 -3.58 7.14 4.22
N ASP A 25 -2.82 7.89 5.03
CA ASP A 25 -3.10 9.26 5.40
C ASP A 25 -1.93 10.15 4.97
N SER A 26 -2.23 11.41 4.63
CA SER A 26 -1.19 12.38 4.32
C SER A 26 -0.55 12.89 5.61
N SER A 27 0.77 12.83 5.69
CA SER A 27 1.59 13.33 6.80
C SER A 27 2.42 14.54 6.35
N GLU A 28 2.97 15.31 7.29
CA GLU A 28 3.87 16.43 6.99
C GLU A 28 5.13 15.98 6.23
N ALA A 29 5.63 14.77 6.56
CA ALA A 29 6.82 14.17 5.99
C ALA A 29 6.56 13.36 4.70
N GLY A 30 5.31 13.00 4.39
CA GLY A 30 4.97 12.13 3.27
C GLY A 30 3.62 11.44 3.44
N VAL A 31 3.60 10.11 3.36
CA VAL A 31 2.40 9.30 3.59
C VAL A 31 2.56 8.47 4.85
N GLU A 32 1.63 8.59 5.78
CA GLU A 32 1.51 7.69 6.92
C GLU A 32 0.62 6.51 6.53
N LEU A 33 1.16 5.30 6.62
CA LEU A 33 0.44 4.06 6.41
C LEU A 33 0.21 3.41 7.77
N THR A 34 -1.04 3.09 8.07
CA THR A 34 -1.40 2.33 9.26
C THR A 34 -2.26 1.15 8.87
N TRP A 35 -2.09 0.02 9.55
CA TRP A 35 -2.92 -1.14 9.29
C TRP A 35 -3.31 -1.87 10.56
N SER A 36 -4.38 -2.67 10.47
CA SER A 36 -4.78 -3.53 11.58
C SER A 36 -3.80 -4.69 11.75
N PRO A 37 -3.40 -5.03 12.99
CA PRO A 37 -2.60 -6.22 13.23
C PRO A 37 -3.37 -7.47 12.83
N VAL A 38 -2.69 -8.36 12.11
CA VAL A 38 -3.20 -9.67 11.71
C VAL A 38 -2.70 -10.71 12.71
N THR A 39 -3.61 -11.55 13.19
CA THR A 39 -3.27 -12.67 14.09
C THR A 39 -2.25 -13.59 13.41
N ASP A 40 -1.27 -14.07 14.18
CA ASP A 40 -0.16 -14.93 13.72
C ASP A 40 0.85 -14.27 12.76
N ALA A 41 0.67 -12.99 12.42
CA ALA A 41 1.64 -12.26 11.60
C ALA A 41 2.94 -12.03 12.37
N THR A 42 4.06 -12.41 11.76
CA THR A 42 5.43 -12.17 12.27
C THR A 42 6.01 -10.87 11.77
N GLY A 43 5.45 -10.31 10.70
CA GLY A 43 5.79 -9.01 10.16
C GLY A 43 4.89 -8.64 8.99
N TYR A 44 5.16 -7.50 8.38
CA TYR A 44 4.38 -6.91 7.32
C TYR A 44 5.30 -6.39 6.22
N GLN A 45 4.88 -6.56 4.99
CA GLN A 45 5.64 -6.13 3.82
C GLN A 45 4.85 -5.01 3.16
N VAL A 46 5.48 -3.84 3.09
CA VAL A 46 4.89 -2.63 2.54
C VAL A 46 5.37 -2.48 1.11
N TYR A 47 4.43 -2.30 0.21
CA TYR A 47 4.65 -2.12 -1.22
C TYR A 47 3.99 -0.83 -1.68
N ARG A 48 4.59 -0.16 -2.66
CA ARG A 48 4.03 1.01 -3.33
C ARG A 48 3.93 0.75 -4.82
N TRP A 49 2.83 1.19 -5.41
CA TRP A 49 2.68 1.17 -6.86
C TRP A 49 3.69 2.12 -7.50
N ASN A 50 4.49 1.58 -8.41
CA ASN A 50 5.34 2.37 -9.28
C ASN A 50 4.66 2.48 -10.66
N PRO A 51 4.22 3.68 -11.07
CA PRO A 51 3.58 3.88 -12.37
C PRO A 51 4.54 3.69 -13.56
N ASP A 52 5.85 3.87 -13.38
CA ASP A 52 6.88 3.67 -14.41
C ASP A 52 7.04 2.19 -14.75
N THR A 53 7.09 1.33 -13.73
CA THR A 53 7.23 -0.13 -13.89
C THR A 53 5.88 -0.85 -13.97
N LYS A 54 4.78 -0.15 -13.67
CA LYS A 54 3.41 -0.67 -13.57
C LYS A 54 3.32 -1.89 -12.65
N ALA A 55 4.04 -1.85 -11.53
CA ALA A 55 4.10 -2.92 -10.55
C ALA A 55 4.14 -2.37 -9.12
N TYR A 56 3.73 -3.20 -8.16
CA TYR A 56 3.93 -2.93 -6.74
C TYR A 56 5.35 -3.31 -6.36
N GLU A 57 6.15 -2.30 -5.99
CA GLU A 57 7.51 -2.49 -5.54
C GLU A 57 7.57 -2.46 -4.01
N LYS A 58 8.35 -3.37 -3.43
CA LYS A 58 8.53 -3.44 -1.99
C LYS A 58 9.31 -2.23 -1.51
N LEU A 59 8.69 -1.43 -0.64
CA LEU A 59 9.34 -0.32 0.03
C LEU A 59 10.11 -0.80 1.26
N ALA A 60 9.43 -1.56 2.12
CA ALA A 60 9.97 -1.94 3.41
C ALA A 60 9.35 -3.25 3.93
N ALA A 61 10.03 -3.87 4.88
CA ALA A 61 9.44 -4.89 5.73
C ALA A 61 9.54 -4.40 7.18
N VAL A 62 8.40 -4.37 7.86
CA VAL A 62 8.31 -3.89 9.24
C VAL A 62 7.59 -4.92 10.10
N THR A 63 7.90 -4.96 11.39
CA THR A 63 7.17 -5.82 12.34
C THR A 63 6.03 -5.08 13.04
N GLY A 64 6.05 -3.74 12.99
CA GLY A 64 4.96 -2.89 13.47
C GLY A 64 3.78 -2.83 12.50
N THR A 65 2.73 -2.13 12.92
CA THR A 65 1.50 -1.93 12.15
C THR A 65 1.39 -0.54 11.53
N SER A 66 2.52 0.14 11.39
CA SER A 66 2.62 1.49 10.86
C SER A 66 3.92 1.67 10.09
N TYR A 67 3.88 2.47 9.04
CA TYR A 67 5.04 2.83 8.24
C TYR A 67 4.85 4.22 7.65
N GLU A 68 5.90 5.03 7.64
CA GLU A 68 5.88 6.34 7.00
C GLU A 68 6.69 6.31 5.69
N ASP A 69 6.02 6.55 4.56
CA ASP A 69 6.67 6.71 3.26
C ASP A 69 7.03 8.19 3.03
N THR A 70 8.24 8.56 3.44
CA THR A 70 8.80 9.92 3.20
C THR A 70 9.25 10.13 1.76
N GLY A 71 9.27 9.07 0.93
CA GLY A 71 9.62 9.11 -0.49
C GLY A 71 8.43 9.41 -1.41
N ALA A 72 7.24 9.68 -0.85
CA ALA A 72 6.03 9.98 -1.59
C ALA A 72 6.02 11.42 -2.10
N ALA A 73 5.99 11.62 -3.41
CA ALA A 73 5.92 12.95 -4.01
C ALA A 73 4.54 13.61 -3.77
N LYS A 74 4.54 14.85 -3.29
CA LYS A 74 3.32 15.67 -3.11
C LYS A 74 2.64 15.96 -4.44
N GLY A 75 1.33 16.19 -4.42
CA GLY A 75 0.53 16.42 -5.62
C GLY A 75 0.28 15.18 -6.48
N THR A 76 0.58 13.98 -5.98
CA THR A 76 0.37 12.70 -6.69
C THR A 76 -0.42 11.73 -5.82
N THR A 77 -1.23 10.88 -6.46
CA THR A 77 -1.90 9.76 -5.80
C THR A 77 -0.93 8.59 -5.67
N HIS A 78 -0.69 8.16 -4.44
CA HIS A 78 0.11 6.99 -4.13
C HIS A 78 -0.79 5.83 -3.75
N PHE A 79 -0.43 4.65 -4.23
CA PHE A 79 -1.15 3.40 -3.94
C PHE A 79 -0.21 2.46 -3.21
N TYR A 80 -0.72 1.83 -2.17
CA TYR A 80 0.06 0.98 -1.29
C TYR A 80 -0.62 -0.38 -1.09
N TRP A 81 0.23 -1.39 -0.96
CA TRP A 81 -0.16 -2.72 -0.52
C TRP A 81 0.60 -3.10 0.73
N VAL A 82 -0.09 -3.75 1.67
CA VAL A 82 0.54 -4.36 2.82
C VAL A 82 0.10 -5.81 2.93
N THR A 83 1.06 -6.74 2.90
CA THR A 83 0.83 -8.15 3.21
C THR A 83 1.31 -8.47 4.61
N ALA A 84 0.63 -9.37 5.31
CA ALA A 84 1.10 -9.93 6.57
C ALA A 84 1.93 -11.19 6.29
N GLY A 85 3.17 -11.22 6.74
CA GLY A 85 4.07 -12.38 6.63
C GLY A 85 3.98 -13.26 7.87
N TYR A 86 3.83 -14.57 7.67
CA TYR A 86 3.70 -15.56 8.73
C TYR A 86 5.00 -16.34 8.96
N ALA A 87 5.11 -17.00 10.12
CA ALA A 87 6.32 -17.75 10.50
C ALA A 87 6.63 -18.93 9.56
N ASP A 88 5.61 -19.47 8.90
CA ASP A 88 5.73 -20.53 7.90
C ASP A 88 6.24 -20.02 6.54
N GLY A 89 6.44 -18.71 6.39
CA GLY A 89 6.95 -18.08 5.18
C GLY A 89 5.87 -17.74 4.14
N THR A 90 4.59 -17.96 4.45
CA THR A 90 3.49 -17.48 3.61
C THR A 90 3.15 -16.02 3.90
N GLU A 91 2.47 -15.39 2.95
CA GLU A 91 1.94 -14.03 3.06
C GLU A 91 0.41 -14.07 2.95
N SER A 92 -0.25 -13.19 3.69
CA SER A 92 -1.70 -12.99 3.58
C SER A 92 -2.05 -12.28 2.27
N ALA A 93 -3.34 -12.29 1.93
CA ALA A 93 -3.85 -11.37 0.93
C ALA A 93 -3.51 -9.90 1.32
N PRO A 94 -3.10 -9.06 0.34
CA PRO A 94 -2.67 -7.70 0.61
C PRO A 94 -3.84 -6.79 0.99
N GLY A 95 -3.68 -5.98 2.02
CA GLY A 95 -4.53 -4.82 2.26
C GLY A 95 -4.12 -3.68 1.34
N GLY A 96 -5.07 -3.11 0.60
CA GLY A 96 -4.81 -2.00 -0.31
C GLY A 96 -5.39 -0.68 0.18
N ALA A 97 -4.60 0.37 0.07
CA ALA A 97 -5.04 1.74 0.36
C ALA A 97 -4.38 2.69 -0.62
N TRP A 98 -5.00 3.85 -0.79
CA TRP A 98 -4.48 4.92 -1.62
C TRP A 98 -4.67 6.23 -0.89
N VAL A 99 -3.78 7.17 -1.17
CA VAL A 99 -3.86 8.53 -0.65
C VAL A 99 -3.45 9.49 -1.75
N ALA A 100 -4.20 10.57 -1.87
CA ALA A 100 -3.82 11.70 -2.70
C ALA A 100 -3.08 12.71 -1.82
N LEU A 101 -1.78 12.87 -2.05
CA LEU A 101 -1.06 13.96 -1.40
C LEU A 101 -1.45 15.28 -2.05
N ALA A 102 -1.94 16.22 -1.26
CA ALA A 102 -2.11 17.59 -1.70
C ALA A 102 -0.75 18.19 -2.14
N PRO A 103 -0.73 19.08 -3.14
CA PRO A 103 0.48 19.78 -3.57
C PRO A 103 1.05 20.70 -2.47
#